data_AF-A0A523GC68-F1
#
_entry.id   AF-A0A523GC68-F1
#
_cell.length_a   1.000
_cell.length_b   1.000
_cell.length_c   1.000
_cell.angle_alpha   90.00
_cell.angle_beta   90.00
_cell.angle_gamma   90.00
#
_symmetry.space_group_name_H-M   'P 1'
#
loop_
_entity.id
_entity.type
_entity.pdbx_description
1 polymer ?
#
loop_
_entity_poly.entity_id
_entity_poly.type
_entity_poly.pdbx_seq_one_letter_code
_entity_poly.pdbx_strand_id
1 'polypeptide(L)'
;EEFSQIGEDELSEKLYQAAIENYKRKNLSIAEKALPIIKDIHKTRGATIENILVPFTDGKKQIGVAANLEKCVNTNNRELIVGMEKFITLSFIDQLWKEHLREMDDLKQSVQNAVYEQKDPLLIYKFEAFELFKRFIAKVNEDTISFLMKADIPARDPEQVQEAQQRTRQTLNEQKEESRSLLSGGQGQSRPPVSKPAPMKSAKLVGRNAKVTVQYTDGSIKKDVKYKKVEEDISNNKCVLIED
;
A
#
# COMPACT_ATOMS: atom_id res chain seq x y z
N GLU A 1 -51.48 -10.80 7.64
CA GLU A 1 -52.48 -9.71 7.63
C GLU A 1 -51.98 -8.45 8.35
N GLU A 2 -51.25 -8.56 9.47
CA GLU A 2 -50.65 -7.39 10.16
C GLU A 2 -49.64 -6.58 9.32
N PHE A 3 -48.88 -7.21 8.42
CA PHE A 3 -47.85 -6.55 7.62
C PHE A 3 -48.39 -5.46 6.66
N SER A 4 -49.65 -5.56 6.24
CA SER A 4 -50.27 -4.60 5.31
C SER A 4 -50.95 -3.42 6.01
N GLN A 5 -51.04 -3.44 7.34
CA GLN A 5 -51.69 -2.39 8.15
C GLN A 5 -50.71 -1.47 8.88
N ILE A 6 -49.43 -1.84 8.93
CA ILE A 6 -48.37 -1.10 9.60
C ILE A 6 -47.80 -0.06 8.64
N GLY A 7 -47.51 1.16 9.14
CA GLY A 7 -46.90 2.22 8.34
C GLY A 7 -45.48 1.85 7.86
N GLU A 8 -45.05 2.41 6.72
CA GLU A 8 -43.74 2.13 6.12
C GLU A 8 -42.57 2.39 7.08
N ASP A 9 -42.65 3.47 7.87
CA ASP A 9 -41.65 3.82 8.88
C ASP A 9 -41.57 2.77 10.01
N GLU A 10 -42.72 2.29 10.47
CA GLU A 10 -42.81 1.31 11.57
C GLU A 10 -42.36 -0.08 11.11
N LEU A 11 -42.65 -0.45 9.85
CA LEU A 11 -42.09 -1.65 9.22
C LEU A 11 -40.58 -1.58 9.10
N SER A 12 -40.04 -0.42 8.70
CA SER A 12 -38.59 -0.20 8.56
C SER A 12 -37.87 -0.33 9.91
N GLU A 13 -38.42 0.29 10.95
CA GLU A 13 -37.87 0.21 12.31
C GLU A 13 -37.92 -1.24 12.86
N LYS A 14 -39.03 -1.95 12.65
CA LYS A 14 -39.16 -3.35 13.08
C LYS A 14 -38.15 -4.26 12.36
N LEU A 15 -37.95 -4.06 11.06
CA LEU A 15 -36.96 -4.80 10.28
C LEU A 15 -35.54 -4.49 10.75
N TYR A 16 -35.24 -3.22 10.99
CA TYR A 16 -33.95 -2.78 11.52
C TYR A 16 -33.63 -3.42 12.87
N GLN A 17 -34.59 -3.41 13.81
CA GLN A 17 -34.43 -4.04 15.12
C GLN A 17 -34.19 -5.55 15.00
N ALA A 18 -34.97 -6.24 14.19
CA ALA A 18 -34.80 -7.68 13.94
C ALA A 18 -33.42 -7.99 13.32
N ALA A 19 -32.97 -7.17 12.38
CA ALA A 19 -31.66 -7.32 11.74
C ALA A 19 -30.50 -7.12 12.74
N ILE A 20 -30.58 -6.10 13.59
CA ILE A 20 -29.58 -5.84 14.63
C ILE A 20 -29.55 -6.94 15.67
N GLU A 21 -30.72 -7.43 16.10
CA GLU A 21 -30.78 -8.51 17.06
C GLU A 21 -30.13 -9.78 16.49
N ASN A 22 -30.42 -10.10 15.23
CA ASN A 22 -29.78 -11.20 14.53
C ASN A 22 -28.26 -11.03 14.42
N TYR A 23 -27.80 -9.82 14.05
CA TYR A 23 -26.39 -9.48 13.99
C TYR A 23 -25.67 -9.71 15.33
N LYS A 24 -26.24 -9.20 16.43
CA LYS A 24 -25.71 -9.38 17.79
C LYS A 24 -25.64 -10.85 18.17
N ARG A 25 -26.71 -11.60 17.94
CA ARG A 25 -26.80 -13.04 18.25
C ARG A 25 -25.75 -13.85 17.49
N LYS A 26 -25.58 -13.55 16.20
CA LYS A 26 -24.55 -14.18 15.36
C LYS A 26 -23.15 -13.88 15.88
N ASN A 27 -22.85 -12.62 16.18
CA ASN A 27 -21.53 -12.22 16.67
C ASN A 27 -21.19 -12.87 18.03
N LEU A 28 -22.18 -13.04 18.90
CA LEU A 28 -22.01 -13.81 20.13
C LEU A 28 -21.65 -15.27 19.84
N SER A 29 -22.37 -15.93 18.92
CA SER A 29 -22.06 -17.30 18.52
C SER A 29 -20.64 -17.44 17.94
N ILE A 30 -20.21 -16.49 17.11
CA ILE A 30 -18.85 -16.45 16.55
C ILE A 30 -17.81 -16.29 17.66
N ALA A 31 -18.04 -15.36 18.59
CA ALA A 31 -17.15 -15.13 19.73
C ALA A 31 -17.01 -16.38 20.61
N GLU A 32 -18.11 -17.09 20.86
CA GLU A 32 -18.13 -18.35 21.62
C GLU A 32 -17.36 -19.46 20.91
N LYS A 33 -17.58 -19.66 19.59
CA LYS A 33 -16.85 -20.64 18.78
C LYS A 33 -15.34 -20.38 18.76
N ALA A 34 -14.93 -19.12 18.72
CA ALA A 34 -13.52 -18.73 18.66
C ALA A 34 -12.81 -18.78 20.02
N LEU A 35 -13.55 -18.67 21.13
CA LEU A 35 -13.00 -18.59 22.48
C LEU A 35 -12.08 -19.75 22.88
N PRO A 36 -12.45 -21.04 22.68
CA PRO A 36 -11.56 -22.15 23.04
C PRO A 36 -10.25 -22.10 22.24
N ILE A 37 -10.33 -21.86 20.93
CA ILE A 37 -9.17 -21.81 20.02
C ILE A 37 -8.19 -20.70 20.46
N ILE A 38 -8.72 -19.50 20.73
CA ILE A 38 -7.91 -18.35 21.14
C ILE A 38 -7.28 -18.59 22.52
N LYS A 39 -8.01 -19.18 23.47
CA LYS A 39 -7.47 -19.55 24.78
C LYS A 39 -6.36 -20.61 24.69
N ASP A 40 -6.51 -21.58 23.81
CA ASP A 40 -5.50 -22.63 23.60
C ASP A 40 -4.24 -22.08 22.95
N ILE A 41 -4.39 -21.17 21.99
CA ILE A 41 -3.27 -20.44 21.37
C ILE A 41 -2.56 -19.57 22.43
N HIS A 42 -3.31 -18.86 23.27
CA HIS A 42 -2.73 -18.03 24.34
C HIS A 42 -1.93 -18.86 25.35
N LYS A 43 -2.41 -20.05 25.73
CA LYS A 43 -1.67 -20.95 26.63
C LYS A 43 -0.40 -21.52 25.98
N THR A 44 -0.47 -21.87 24.69
CA THR A 44 0.63 -22.57 24.00
C THR A 44 1.71 -21.61 23.50
N ARG A 45 1.30 -20.44 22.99
CA ARG A 45 2.17 -19.51 22.23
C ARG A 45 2.06 -18.04 22.69
N GLY A 46 1.35 -17.74 23.77
CA GLY A 46 1.10 -16.36 24.22
C GLY A 46 2.35 -15.53 24.57
N ALA A 47 3.48 -16.16 24.87
CA ALA A 47 4.74 -15.46 25.13
C ALA A 47 5.49 -14.99 23.86
N THR A 48 5.14 -15.54 22.70
CA THR A 48 5.83 -15.26 21.42
C THR A 48 4.97 -14.44 20.46
N ILE A 49 3.64 -14.55 20.54
CA ILE A 49 2.70 -13.99 19.57
C ILE A 49 1.81 -12.94 20.23
N GLU A 50 1.93 -11.68 19.83
CA GLU A 50 1.07 -10.59 20.29
C GLU A 50 -0.23 -10.49 19.48
N ASN A 51 -0.17 -10.68 18.17
CA ASN A 51 -1.31 -10.54 17.26
C ASN A 51 -1.57 -11.84 16.47
N ILE A 52 -2.83 -12.25 16.42
CA ILE A 52 -3.30 -13.42 15.67
C ILE A 52 -4.06 -12.99 14.42
N LEU A 53 -3.96 -13.78 13.34
CA LEU A 53 -4.79 -13.61 12.15
C LEU A 53 -5.98 -14.55 12.22
N VAL A 54 -7.18 -14.00 12.38
CA VAL A 54 -8.41 -14.79 12.33
C VAL A 54 -9.06 -14.64 10.96
N PRO A 55 -9.20 -15.72 10.17
CA PRO A 55 -9.90 -15.65 8.90
C PRO A 55 -11.42 -15.59 9.13
N PHE A 56 -12.06 -14.57 8.57
CA PHE A 56 -13.51 -14.47 8.47
C PHE A 56 -13.95 -14.73 7.04
N THR A 57 -15.06 -15.44 6.87
CA THR A 57 -15.61 -15.74 5.56
C THR A 57 -17.11 -15.49 5.47
N ASP A 58 -17.54 -14.99 4.32
CA ASP A 58 -18.95 -14.91 3.88
C ASP A 58 -19.25 -16.02 2.84
N GLY A 59 -18.52 -17.15 2.90
CA GLY A 59 -18.61 -18.25 1.93
C GLY A 59 -18.06 -17.96 0.53
N LYS A 60 -17.97 -16.68 0.12
CA LYS A 60 -17.38 -16.26 -1.16
C LYS A 60 -15.99 -15.65 -1.02
N LYS A 61 -15.81 -14.81 0.00
CA LYS A 61 -14.55 -14.09 0.28
C LYS A 61 -14.03 -14.54 1.64
N GLN A 62 -12.71 -14.58 1.80
CA GLN A 62 -12.03 -14.81 3.07
C GLN A 62 -11.13 -13.62 3.37
N ILE A 63 -11.29 -13.03 4.55
CA ILE A 63 -10.55 -11.86 5.00
C ILE A 63 -9.88 -12.20 6.33
N GLY A 64 -8.55 -12.16 6.36
CA GLY A 64 -7.79 -12.32 7.59
C GLY A 64 -7.80 -11.01 8.39
N VAL A 65 -8.34 -11.06 9.61
CA VAL A 65 -8.38 -9.93 10.54
C VAL A 65 -7.30 -10.13 11.60
N ALA A 66 -6.40 -9.16 11.73
CA ALA A 66 -5.41 -9.15 12.79
C ALA A 66 -6.05 -8.66 14.10
N ALA A 67 -5.90 -9.42 15.18
CA ALA A 67 -6.39 -9.06 16.50
C ALA A 67 -5.36 -9.35 17.58
N ASN A 68 -5.29 -8.50 18.61
CA ASN A 68 -4.38 -8.71 19.73
C ASN A 68 -4.89 -9.83 20.65
N LEU A 69 -4.04 -10.81 20.91
CA LEU A 69 -4.40 -12.06 21.58
C LEU A 69 -4.84 -11.83 23.03
N GLU A 70 -4.07 -11.06 23.78
CA GLU A 70 -4.33 -10.77 25.19
C GLU A 70 -5.66 -10.03 25.37
N LYS A 71 -5.91 -9.00 24.54
CA LYS A 71 -7.18 -8.26 24.56
C LYS A 71 -8.37 -9.12 24.19
N CYS A 72 -8.22 -10.04 23.23
CA CYS A 72 -9.29 -10.97 22.87
C CYS A 72 -9.66 -11.88 24.04
N VAL A 73 -8.68 -12.44 24.76
CA VAL A 73 -8.95 -13.29 25.93
C VAL A 73 -9.61 -12.49 27.05
N ASN A 74 -9.09 -11.30 27.37
CA ASN A 74 -9.61 -10.47 28.46
C ASN A 74 -11.05 -9.97 28.22
N THR A 75 -11.41 -9.75 26.94
CA THR A 75 -12.74 -9.22 26.55
C THR A 75 -13.71 -10.30 26.06
N ASN A 76 -13.38 -11.58 26.24
CA ASN A 76 -14.16 -12.71 25.70
C ASN A 76 -14.47 -12.54 24.19
N ASN A 77 -13.45 -12.21 23.40
CA ASN A 77 -13.49 -11.99 21.95
C ASN A 77 -14.34 -10.80 21.48
N ARG A 78 -14.80 -9.91 22.37
CA ARG A 78 -15.44 -8.67 21.94
C ARG A 78 -14.50 -7.81 21.09
N GLU A 79 -13.22 -7.73 21.48
CA GLU A 79 -12.21 -6.99 20.72
C GLU A 79 -12.00 -7.58 19.31
N LEU A 80 -12.10 -8.90 19.16
CA LEU A 80 -12.01 -9.57 17.86
C LEU A 80 -13.14 -9.12 16.93
N ILE A 81 -14.38 -9.06 17.43
CA ILE A 81 -15.54 -8.62 16.64
C ILE A 81 -15.40 -7.15 16.24
N VAL A 82 -14.98 -6.27 17.15
CA VAL A 82 -14.77 -4.85 16.85
C VAL A 82 -13.62 -4.67 15.86
N GLY A 83 -12.54 -5.42 16.01
CA GLY A 83 -11.42 -5.44 15.07
C GLY A 83 -11.85 -5.91 13.68
N MET A 84 -12.69 -6.94 13.62
CA MET A 84 -13.29 -7.47 12.40
C MET A 84 -14.14 -6.39 11.70
N GLU A 85 -15.07 -5.76 12.41
CA GLU A 85 -15.93 -4.69 11.88
C GLU A 85 -15.10 -3.56 11.25
N LYS A 86 -14.11 -3.06 11.99
CA LYS A 86 -13.24 -1.97 11.53
C LYS A 86 -12.43 -2.38 10.30
N PHE A 87 -11.77 -3.52 10.37
CA PHE A 87 -10.87 -3.97 9.32
C PHE A 87 -11.60 -4.24 8.01
N ILE A 88 -12.74 -4.94 8.08
CA ILE A 88 -13.56 -5.26 6.92
C ILE A 88 -14.09 -3.97 6.29
N THR A 89 -14.67 -3.07 7.08
CA THR A 89 -15.20 -1.79 6.59
C THR A 89 -14.12 -1.00 5.86
N LEU A 90 -12.93 -0.86 6.46
CA LEU A 90 -11.81 -0.16 5.83
C LEU A 90 -11.33 -0.86 4.56
N SER A 91 -11.28 -2.19 4.54
CA SER A 91 -10.87 -2.97 3.37
C SER A 91 -11.82 -2.78 2.20
N PHE A 92 -13.13 -2.75 2.45
CA PHE A 92 -14.13 -2.50 1.40
C PHE A 92 -14.08 -1.05 0.90
N ILE A 93 -13.93 -0.07 1.80
CA ILE A 93 -13.74 1.34 1.40
C ILE A 93 -12.54 1.47 0.47
N ASP A 94 -11.37 0.95 0.85
CA ASP A 94 -10.16 1.07 0.02
C ASP A 94 -10.30 0.36 -1.33
N GLN A 95 -10.89 -0.84 -1.34
CA GLN A 95 -11.11 -1.59 -2.58
C GLN A 95 -12.05 -0.84 -3.53
N LEU A 96 -13.18 -0.36 -3.04
CA LEU A 96 -14.18 0.33 -3.86
C LEU A 96 -13.73 1.74 -4.23
N TRP A 97 -12.91 2.39 -3.39
CA TRP A 97 -12.34 3.70 -3.70
C TRP A 97 -11.37 3.64 -4.88
N LYS A 98 -10.55 2.59 -4.96
CA LYS A 98 -9.68 2.34 -6.12
C LYS A 98 -10.47 2.19 -7.41
N GLU A 99 -11.59 1.46 -7.35
CA GLU A 99 -12.48 1.33 -8.51
C GLU A 99 -13.14 2.66 -8.86
N HIS A 100 -13.63 3.41 -7.88
CA HIS A 100 -14.20 4.74 -8.10
C HIS A 100 -13.20 5.71 -8.74
N LEU A 101 -11.93 5.72 -8.32
CA LEU A 101 -10.90 6.54 -8.96
C LEU A 101 -10.69 6.16 -10.43
N ARG A 102 -10.75 4.87 -10.76
CA ARG A 102 -10.69 4.40 -12.14
C ARG A 102 -11.90 4.86 -12.95
N GLU A 103 -13.11 4.73 -12.40
CA GLU A 103 -14.34 5.22 -13.03
C GLU A 103 -14.28 6.74 -13.28
N MET A 104 -13.69 7.49 -12.35
CA MET A 104 -13.50 8.94 -12.46
C MET A 104 -12.50 9.33 -13.55
N ASP A 105 -11.41 8.57 -13.70
CA ASP A 105 -10.44 8.75 -14.78
C ASP A 105 -11.07 8.45 -16.15
N ASP A 106 -11.86 7.36 -16.25
CA ASP A 106 -12.60 7.01 -17.46
C ASP A 106 -13.64 8.08 -17.81
N LEU A 107 -14.37 8.60 -16.80
CA LEU A 107 -15.31 9.71 -16.97
C LEU A 107 -14.61 10.95 -17.51
N LYS A 108 -13.45 11.30 -16.97
CA LYS A 108 -12.67 12.45 -17.43
C LYS A 108 -12.29 12.35 -18.91
N GLN A 109 -11.93 11.15 -19.37
CA GLN A 109 -11.64 10.90 -20.79
C GLN A 109 -12.92 10.97 -21.66
N SER A 110 -14.02 10.38 -21.20
CA SER A 110 -15.31 10.40 -21.90
C SER A 110 -15.84 11.82 -22.09
N VAL A 111 -15.78 12.65 -21.06
CA VAL A 111 -16.28 14.03 -21.09
C VAL A 111 -15.48 14.93 -22.02
N GLN A 112 -14.20 14.62 -22.27
CA GLN A 112 -13.42 15.33 -23.31
C GLN A 112 -13.99 15.11 -24.70
N ASN A 113 -14.61 13.95 -24.97
CA ASN A 113 -15.31 13.68 -26.22
C ASN A 113 -16.68 14.38 -26.29
N ALA A 114 -17.28 14.76 -25.15
CA ALA A 114 -18.56 15.47 -25.12
C ALA A 114 -18.45 16.95 -25.57
N VAL A 115 -17.23 17.49 -25.68
CA VAL A 115 -16.96 18.83 -26.25
C VAL A 115 -17.58 18.96 -27.65
N TYR A 116 -17.65 17.88 -28.43
CA TYR A 116 -18.22 17.87 -29.77
C TYR A 116 -19.74 18.14 -29.79
N GLU A 117 -20.45 17.98 -28.66
CA GLU A 117 -21.89 18.23 -28.52
C GLU A 117 -22.25 19.67 -28.10
N GLN A 118 -21.27 20.59 -28.01
CA GLN A 118 -21.44 21.98 -27.56
C GLN A 118 -22.03 22.13 -26.14
N LYS A 119 -21.97 21.08 -25.32
CA LYS A 119 -22.29 21.16 -23.89
C LYS A 119 -21.04 21.54 -23.09
N ASP A 120 -21.23 22.16 -21.93
CA ASP A 120 -20.13 22.47 -21.01
C ASP A 120 -19.57 21.16 -20.41
N PRO A 121 -18.34 20.74 -20.78
CA PRO A 121 -17.76 19.50 -20.29
C PRO A 121 -17.55 19.54 -18.76
N LEU A 122 -17.25 20.71 -18.20
CA LEU A 122 -17.06 20.84 -16.76
C LEU A 122 -18.36 20.57 -16.00
N LEU A 123 -19.49 21.01 -16.55
CA LEU A 123 -20.80 20.79 -15.95
C LEU A 123 -21.18 19.31 -15.99
N ILE A 124 -21.00 18.64 -17.14
CA ILE A 124 -21.26 17.21 -17.30
C ILE A 124 -20.39 16.40 -16.33
N TYR A 125 -19.09 16.68 -16.28
CA TYR A 125 -18.17 16.00 -15.36
C TYR A 125 -18.65 16.11 -13.92
N LYS A 126 -19.06 17.30 -13.46
CA LYS A 126 -19.53 17.50 -12.08
C LYS A 126 -20.79 16.71 -11.76
N PHE A 127 -21.78 16.70 -12.67
CA PHE A 127 -23.01 15.96 -12.45
C PHE A 127 -22.77 14.45 -12.45
N GLU A 128 -22.07 13.94 -13.45
CA GLU A 128 -21.82 12.50 -13.58
C GLU A 128 -20.89 11.98 -12.47
N ALA A 129 -19.85 12.75 -12.10
CA ALA A 129 -18.97 12.42 -10.98
C ALA A 129 -19.74 12.33 -9.65
N PHE A 130 -20.71 13.22 -9.43
CA PHE A 130 -21.56 13.17 -8.25
C PHE A 130 -22.46 11.92 -8.23
N GLU A 131 -23.03 11.54 -9.38
CA GLU A 131 -23.79 10.29 -9.50
C GLU A 131 -22.90 9.06 -9.25
N LEU A 132 -21.67 9.03 -9.80
CA LEU A 132 -20.70 7.97 -9.52
C LEU A 132 -20.36 7.90 -8.03
N PHE A 133 -20.16 9.04 -7.37
CA PHE A 133 -19.87 9.08 -5.94
C PHE A 133 -21.05 8.55 -5.11
N LYS A 134 -22.29 8.91 -5.43
CA LYS A 134 -23.48 8.36 -4.75
C LYS A 134 -23.56 6.83 -4.89
N ARG A 135 -23.32 6.31 -6.10
CA ARG A 135 -23.28 4.86 -6.36
C ARG A 135 -22.16 4.18 -5.58
N PHE A 136 -20.99 4.80 -5.51
CA PHE A 136 -19.86 4.32 -4.72
C PHE A 136 -20.23 4.18 -3.24
N ILE A 137 -20.81 5.21 -2.61
CA ILE A 137 -21.23 5.15 -1.21
C ILE A 137 -22.29 4.07 -0.98
N ALA A 138 -23.29 3.98 -1.87
CA ALA A 138 -24.31 2.93 -1.78
C ALA A 138 -23.70 1.52 -1.83
N LYS A 139 -22.75 1.31 -2.76
CA LYS A 139 -22.05 0.03 -2.92
C LYS A 139 -21.17 -0.31 -1.72
N VAL A 140 -20.47 0.67 -1.15
CA VAL A 140 -19.70 0.48 0.10
C VAL A 140 -20.60 0.01 1.23
N ASN A 141 -21.75 0.65 1.41
CA ASN A 141 -22.70 0.28 2.47
C ASN A 141 -23.27 -1.13 2.25
N GLU A 142 -23.70 -1.44 1.03
CA GLU A 142 -24.26 -2.75 0.68
C GLU A 142 -23.25 -3.88 0.89
N ASP A 143 -22.04 -3.75 0.33
CA ASP A 143 -21.00 -4.78 0.42
C ASP A 143 -20.54 -4.98 1.87
N THR A 144 -20.37 -3.89 2.63
CA THR A 144 -19.96 -3.95 4.03
C THR A 144 -21.03 -4.63 4.88
N ILE A 145 -22.30 -4.23 4.76
CA ILE A 145 -23.40 -4.82 5.53
C ILE A 145 -23.60 -6.30 5.13
N SER A 146 -23.58 -6.60 3.83
CA SER A 146 -23.73 -7.96 3.31
C SER A 146 -22.68 -8.90 3.90
N PHE A 147 -21.41 -8.48 3.86
CA PHE A 147 -20.32 -9.28 4.43
C PHE A 147 -20.45 -9.37 5.96
N LEU A 148 -20.63 -8.25 6.67
CA LEU A 148 -20.71 -8.26 8.14
C LEU A 148 -21.89 -9.09 8.65
N MET A 149 -23.02 -9.10 7.95
CA MET A 149 -24.18 -9.91 8.33
C MET A 149 -23.92 -11.40 8.17
N LYS A 150 -23.18 -11.82 7.15
CA LYS A 150 -22.96 -13.24 6.84
C LYS A 150 -21.61 -13.81 7.30
N ALA A 151 -20.68 -12.95 7.71
CA ALA A 151 -19.37 -13.35 8.18
C ALA A 151 -19.47 -14.42 9.27
N ASP A 152 -18.73 -15.51 9.11
CA ASP A 152 -18.52 -16.57 10.09
C ASP A 152 -17.02 -16.97 10.10
N ILE A 153 -16.60 -17.70 11.12
CA ILE A 153 -15.25 -18.25 11.20
C ILE A 153 -15.31 -19.70 10.70
N PRO A 154 -14.46 -20.11 9.73
CA PRO A 154 -14.44 -21.47 9.23
C PRO A 154 -14.03 -22.43 10.35
N ALA A 155 -14.98 -23.23 10.83
CA ALA A 155 -14.82 -24.08 12.00
C ALA A 155 -14.02 -25.38 11.76
N ARG A 156 -13.11 -25.44 10.77
CA ARG A 156 -12.61 -26.74 10.30
C ARG A 156 -11.12 -27.00 10.25
N ASP A 157 -10.21 -26.06 10.52
CA ASP A 157 -8.80 -26.47 10.70
C ASP A 157 -8.02 -25.53 11.64
N PRO A 158 -7.45 -26.05 12.75
CA PRO A 158 -6.50 -25.30 13.59
C PRO A 158 -5.22 -24.90 12.84
N GLU A 159 -4.98 -25.44 11.64
CA GLU A 159 -3.86 -25.05 10.76
C GLU A 159 -4.09 -23.76 9.94
N GLN A 160 -5.33 -23.25 9.85
CA GLN A 160 -5.63 -22.03 9.09
C GLN A 160 -5.44 -20.72 9.89
N VAL A 161 -5.25 -20.82 11.21
CA VAL A 161 -4.88 -19.66 12.05
C VAL A 161 -3.37 -19.47 11.93
N GLN A 162 -2.95 -18.86 10.83
CA GLN A 162 -1.55 -18.52 10.60
C GLN A 162 -1.17 -17.27 11.41
N GLU A 163 0.08 -17.20 11.83
CA GLU A 163 0.65 -15.97 12.40
C GLU A 163 0.41 -14.81 11.43
N ALA A 164 -0.12 -13.70 11.93
CA ALA A 164 -0.24 -12.50 11.13
C ALA A 164 1.19 -12.03 10.80
N GLN A 165 1.73 -12.44 9.64
CA GLN A 165 2.94 -11.84 9.14
C GLN A 165 2.68 -10.33 9.06
N GLN A 166 3.42 -9.55 9.85
CA GLN A 166 3.49 -8.11 9.66
C GLN A 166 3.76 -7.91 8.18
N ARG A 167 2.79 -7.36 7.45
CA ARG A 167 3.03 -6.86 6.09
C ARG A 167 4.11 -5.82 6.26
N THR A 168 5.37 -6.20 6.05
CA THR A 168 6.47 -5.26 5.94
C THR A 168 6.01 -4.30 4.87
N ARG A 169 5.74 -3.07 5.29
CA ARG A 169 5.27 -2.00 4.43
C ARG A 169 6.37 -1.86 3.38
N GLN A 170 6.17 -2.52 2.23
CA GLN A 170 7.11 -2.44 1.13
C GLN A 170 7.13 -0.95 0.78
N THR A 171 8.24 -0.32 1.09
CA THR A 171 8.54 1.03 0.62
C THR A 171 8.59 0.89 -0.89
N LEU A 172 7.46 1.18 -1.53
CA LEU A 172 7.39 1.35 -2.97
C LEU A 172 8.24 2.59 -3.26
N ASN A 173 9.53 2.35 -3.53
CA ASN A 173 10.37 3.36 -4.15
C ASN A 173 9.83 3.51 -5.57
N GLU A 174 8.97 4.51 -5.77
CA GLU A 174 8.56 4.96 -7.09
C GLU A 174 9.78 5.54 -7.80
N GLN A 175 10.61 4.68 -8.38
CA GLN A 175 11.60 5.09 -9.36
C GLN A 175 10.85 5.42 -10.65
N LYS A 176 10.43 6.68 -10.74
CA LYS A 176 9.72 7.31 -11.86
C LYS A 176 10.45 7.21 -13.22
N GLU A 177 11.67 6.66 -13.24
CA GLU A 177 12.47 6.48 -14.45
C GLU A 177 12.19 5.17 -15.20
N GLU A 178 11.77 4.09 -14.53
CA GLU A 178 11.52 2.81 -15.23
C GLU A 178 10.17 2.79 -15.97
N SER A 179 9.18 3.55 -15.51
CA SER A 179 7.86 3.62 -16.17
C SER A 179 7.87 4.37 -17.51
N ARG A 180 8.92 5.18 -17.79
CA ARG A 180 9.10 5.79 -19.12
C ARG A 180 9.63 4.81 -20.16
N SER A 181 10.23 3.70 -19.75
CA SER A 181 10.83 2.72 -20.67
C SER A 181 9.80 1.74 -21.25
N LEU A 182 8.71 1.46 -20.51
CA LEU A 182 7.69 0.48 -20.92
C LEU A 182 6.69 0.97 -21.98
N LEU A 183 6.62 2.29 -22.24
CA LEU A 183 5.77 2.85 -23.30
C LEU A 183 6.46 2.98 -24.66
N SER A 184 7.75 2.64 -24.77
CA SER A 184 8.45 2.64 -26.06
C SER A 184 8.46 1.22 -26.65
N GLY A 185 7.36 0.86 -27.29
CA GLY A 185 7.27 -0.39 -28.06
C GLY A 185 8.18 -0.34 -29.29
N GLY A 186 9.11 -1.29 -29.37
CA GLY A 186 9.96 -1.51 -30.54
C GLY A 186 10.76 -2.81 -30.43
N GLN A 187 10.61 -3.69 -31.43
CA GLN A 187 11.12 -5.06 -31.50
C GLN A 187 12.63 -5.24 -31.32
N GLY A 188 12.99 -6.34 -30.66
CA GLY A 188 14.05 -7.28 -31.07
C GLY A 188 15.49 -6.77 -31.22
N GLN A 189 16.33 -7.04 -30.23
CA GLN A 189 17.64 -7.70 -30.41
C GLN A 189 18.32 -7.92 -29.05
N SER A 190 18.68 -9.18 -28.76
CA SER A 190 19.55 -9.53 -27.64
C SER A 190 20.92 -8.89 -27.83
N ARG A 191 21.20 -7.80 -27.12
CA ARG A 191 22.56 -7.30 -26.91
C ARG A 191 23.17 -8.00 -25.69
N PRO A 192 24.44 -8.45 -25.75
CA PRO A 192 25.13 -8.97 -24.58
C PRO A 192 25.25 -7.89 -23.49
N PRO A 193 25.31 -8.28 -22.21
CA PRO A 193 25.28 -7.34 -21.09
C PRO A 193 26.52 -6.44 -21.13
N VAL A 194 26.29 -5.15 -21.37
CA VAL A 194 27.31 -4.12 -21.21
C VAL A 194 27.67 -4.08 -19.71
N SER A 195 28.89 -4.47 -19.39
CA SER A 195 29.44 -4.32 -18.05
C SER A 195 29.34 -2.85 -17.63
N LYS A 196 28.58 -2.57 -16.57
CA LYS A 196 28.49 -1.23 -15.98
C LYS A 196 29.91 -0.75 -15.66
N PRO A 197 30.40 0.37 -16.22
CA PRO A 197 31.72 0.87 -15.86
C PRO A 197 31.72 1.21 -14.37
N ALA A 198 32.70 0.66 -13.64
CA ALA A 198 32.89 0.98 -12.22
C ALA A 198 33.05 2.50 -12.05
N PRO A 199 32.53 3.09 -10.97
CA PRO A 199 32.63 4.53 -10.76
C PRO A 199 34.09 4.96 -10.75
N MET A 200 34.46 5.80 -11.71
CA MET A 200 35.77 6.43 -11.82
C MET A 200 35.98 7.26 -10.55
N LYS A 201 36.90 6.83 -9.68
CA LYS A 201 37.29 7.59 -8.49
C LYS A 201 37.86 8.93 -8.97
N SER A 202 37.17 10.02 -8.68
CA SER A 202 37.64 11.36 -8.99
C SER A 202 38.98 11.58 -8.30
N ALA A 203 40.04 11.85 -9.08
CA ALA A 203 41.29 12.34 -8.52
C ALA A 203 40.99 13.62 -7.75
N LYS A 204 41.39 13.71 -6.48
CA LYS A 204 41.21 14.92 -5.66
C LYS A 204 41.88 16.08 -6.40
N LEU A 205 41.09 17.01 -6.94
CA LEU A 205 41.63 18.22 -7.54
C LEU A 205 42.28 19.05 -6.43
N VAL A 206 43.60 19.14 -6.48
CA VAL A 206 44.39 20.02 -5.61
C VAL A 206 43.98 21.47 -5.90
N GLY A 207 43.66 22.25 -4.85
CA GLY A 207 43.16 23.62 -5.00
C GLY A 207 44.17 24.54 -5.70
N ARG A 208 43.69 25.46 -6.54
CA ARG A 208 44.48 26.32 -7.47
C ARG A 208 45.71 27.05 -6.87
N ASN A 209 45.70 27.32 -5.56
CA ASN A 209 46.77 28.01 -4.84
C ASN A 209 47.57 27.13 -3.88
N ALA A 210 47.27 25.83 -3.82
CA ALA A 210 48.02 24.90 -2.97
C ALA A 210 49.47 24.82 -3.45
N LYS A 211 50.38 24.72 -2.48
CA LYS A 211 51.79 24.48 -2.76
C LYS A 211 51.97 22.99 -2.98
N VAL A 212 52.61 22.64 -4.09
CA VAL A 212 52.84 21.26 -4.51
C VAL A 212 54.32 21.07 -4.80
N THR A 213 54.80 19.87 -4.52
CA THR A 213 56.12 19.42 -4.95
C THR A 213 55.95 18.72 -6.30
N VAL A 214 56.75 19.12 -7.29
CA VAL A 214 56.68 18.58 -8.66
C VAL A 214 58.04 18.05 -9.07
N GLN A 215 58.03 16.90 -9.73
CA GLN A 215 59.21 16.33 -10.39
C GLN A 215 59.02 16.43 -11.90
N TYR A 216 59.98 17.05 -12.57
CA TYR A 216 60.02 17.13 -14.03
C TYR A 216 60.55 15.81 -14.61
N THR A 217 60.21 15.52 -15.86
CA THR A 217 60.75 14.34 -16.61
C THR A 217 62.27 14.29 -16.63
N ASP A 218 62.93 15.44 -16.52
CA ASP A 218 64.39 15.58 -16.52
C ASP A 218 65.03 15.24 -15.15
N GLY A 219 64.23 14.77 -14.19
CA GLY A 219 64.67 14.35 -12.86
C GLY A 219 64.82 15.47 -11.83
N SER A 220 64.64 16.74 -12.22
CA SER A 220 64.69 17.87 -11.30
C SER A 220 63.44 17.97 -10.42
N ILE A 221 63.64 18.13 -9.11
CA ILE A 221 62.56 18.24 -8.11
C ILE A 221 62.46 19.70 -7.65
N LYS A 222 61.29 20.32 -7.86
CA LYS A 222 60.98 21.65 -7.31
C LYS A 222 59.94 21.51 -6.21
N LYS A 223 60.36 21.81 -4.98
CA LYS A 223 59.48 21.82 -3.80
C LYS A 223 58.78 23.17 -3.63
N ASP A 224 57.58 23.14 -3.08
CA ASP A 224 56.84 24.32 -2.59
C ASP A 224 56.39 25.34 -3.66
N VAL A 225 56.06 24.87 -4.88
CA VAL A 225 55.58 25.72 -5.99
C VAL A 225 54.05 25.78 -5.99
N LYS A 226 53.46 26.96 -6.26
CA LYS A 226 51.99 27.10 -6.38
C LYS A 226 51.47 26.33 -7.60
N TYR A 227 50.42 25.54 -7.44
CA TYR A 227 49.80 24.72 -8.50
C TYR A 227 49.54 25.50 -9.81
N LYS A 228 48.97 26.72 -9.74
CA LYS A 228 48.71 27.58 -10.92
C LYS A 228 49.94 27.80 -11.84
N LYS A 229 51.17 27.77 -11.30
CA LYS A 229 52.38 27.94 -12.11
C LYS A 229 52.81 26.68 -12.86
N VAL A 230 52.38 25.50 -12.40
CA VAL A 230 52.80 24.20 -12.95
C VAL A 230 51.61 23.44 -13.57
N GLU A 231 50.40 24.01 -13.52
CA GLU A 231 49.17 23.46 -14.09
C GLU A 231 49.32 23.14 -15.58
N GLU A 232 49.95 24.04 -16.34
CA GLU A 232 50.20 23.86 -17.77
C GLU A 232 51.30 22.82 -18.06
N ASP A 233 52.27 22.66 -17.15
CA ASP A 233 53.32 21.65 -17.29
C ASP A 233 52.80 20.24 -16.92
N ILE A 234 51.87 20.15 -15.98
CA ILE A 234 51.20 18.90 -15.58
C ILE A 234 50.22 18.46 -16.68
N SER A 235 49.43 19.37 -17.25
CA SER A 235 48.50 19.03 -18.34
C SER A 235 49.22 18.55 -19.59
N ASN A 236 50.43 19.07 -19.83
CA ASN A 236 51.31 18.66 -20.93
C ASN A 236 52.21 17.44 -20.58
N ASN A 237 51.98 16.75 -19.46
CA ASN A 237 52.75 15.57 -19.01
C ASN A 237 54.27 15.80 -18.84
N LYS A 238 54.72 17.04 -18.65
CA LYS A 238 56.14 17.37 -18.41
C LYS A 238 56.53 17.19 -16.94
N CYS A 239 55.56 17.21 -16.03
CA CYS A 239 55.76 17.08 -14.60
C CYS A 239 54.74 16.13 -13.97
N VAL A 240 55.17 15.44 -12.92
CA VAL A 240 54.30 14.66 -12.05
C VAL A 240 54.29 15.29 -10.66
N LEU A 241 53.10 15.36 -10.06
CA LEU A 241 52.93 15.79 -8.67
C LEU A 241 53.46 14.69 -7.76
N ILE A 242 54.37 15.07 -6.86
CA ILE A 242 54.80 14.20 -5.76
C ILE A 242 54.19 14.79 -4.50
N GLU A 243 53.38 14.01 -3.81
CA GLU A 243 53.03 14.30 -2.42
C GLU A 243 54.27 13.95 -1.59
N ASP A 244 54.85 14.96 -0.91
CA ASP A 244 55.82 14.72 0.17
C ASP A 244 55.09 14.06 1.36
#